data_AF-A0A1X7RBW2-F1
#
_entry.id   AF-A0A1X7RBW2-F1
#
_cell.length_a   1.000
_cell.length_b   1.000
_cell.length_c   1.000
_cell.angle_alpha   90.00
_cell.angle_beta   90.00
_cell.angle_gamma   90.00
#
_symmetry.space_group_name_H-M   'P 1'
#
loop_
_entity.id
_entity.type
_entity.pdbx_description
1 polymer ?
#
loop_
_entity_poly.entity_id
_entity_poly.type
_entity_poly.pdbx_seq_one_letter_code
_entity_poly.pdbx_strand_id
1 'polypeptide(L)'
;MEISRVYPTTKWHPKMPEVVEYFLRLFVPAITPAHSTGREDIRAHLWPQAQNDAALFHALLLLAASHAVVSRALDISPELISQLKYTTLESINTAIGRSSQDGRMQDPVITAIALLGGWELEYGDPVMYDTHMGGLTGIVNTVRGGLSGIQIPNGPPPLPPITRNIILGSGHDSALYSGRTPFFDHPAGNPRMGMPVLPSTLPIGLEELRAQRLVLPNLLHLLCRLSYIVPRDTSSHSRLVDTEQILSEWEYGQVTAERFDISQTILEDDLKWQIHTFIRLAGLGLCGFFHLANGAPSYEPLHQCYEESQVLHADLFLGTVYEEVLFWALFTLCATSGHSEAHHMRTLKRLQVALGIPSWAGLTELMGKYVYPSQILGNRAFALWTAISLSSISEYQREVREPTRYVKGSRHPMNWVGAGASVQVGK
;
A
#
# COMPACT_ATOMS: atom_id res chain seq x y z
N MET A 1 -5.52 24.62 -23.56
CA MET A 1 -6.91 24.14 -23.77
C MET A 1 -7.67 24.52 -22.51
N GLU A 2 -8.46 25.60 -22.56
CA GLU A 2 -9.23 26.09 -21.41
C GLU A 2 -10.37 25.13 -21.10
N ILE A 3 -10.37 24.54 -19.91
CA ILE A 3 -11.49 23.77 -19.37
C ILE A 3 -12.55 24.78 -18.96
N SER A 4 -13.58 24.97 -19.80
CA SER A 4 -14.72 25.81 -19.48
C SER A 4 -15.44 25.26 -18.23
N ARG A 5 -15.30 25.99 -17.13
CA ARG A 5 -15.94 25.70 -15.84
C ARG A 5 -17.45 25.86 -15.96
N VAL A 6 -18.17 24.76 -16.13
CA VAL A 6 -19.56 24.68 -15.65
C VAL A 6 -19.50 24.03 -14.28
N TYR A 7 -19.18 24.83 -13.26
CA TYR A 7 -19.29 24.43 -11.86
C TYR A 7 -20.09 25.51 -11.12
N PRO A 8 -21.09 25.15 -10.30
CA PRO A 8 -21.94 26.14 -9.64
C PRO A 8 -21.14 26.88 -8.55
N THR A 9 -20.71 28.10 -8.85
CA THR A 9 -19.70 28.89 -8.15
C THR A 9 -20.15 29.61 -6.87
N THR A 10 -21.39 29.45 -6.39
CA THR A 10 -21.95 30.35 -5.36
C THR A 10 -22.14 29.77 -3.95
N LYS A 11 -21.84 28.49 -3.68
CA LYS A 11 -22.06 27.87 -2.34
C LYS A 11 -20.91 27.04 -1.78
N TRP A 12 -19.75 27.02 -2.42
CA TRP A 12 -18.67 26.09 -2.06
C TRP A 12 -17.73 26.69 -1.04
N HIS A 13 -17.16 25.83 -0.18
CA HIS A 13 -16.06 26.25 0.68
C HIS A 13 -14.90 26.78 -0.19
N PRO A 14 -14.25 27.91 0.16
CA PRO A 14 -13.24 28.55 -0.69
C PRO A 14 -12.06 27.65 -1.09
N LYS A 15 -11.73 26.64 -0.27
CA LYS A 15 -10.66 25.67 -0.53
C LYS A 15 -11.00 24.57 -1.53
N MET A 16 -12.27 24.38 -1.89
CA MET A 16 -12.67 23.28 -2.77
C MET A 16 -11.96 23.24 -4.14
N PRO A 17 -11.74 24.38 -4.83
CA PRO A 17 -10.99 24.36 -6.09
C PRO A 17 -9.56 23.82 -5.94
N GLU A 18 -8.87 24.15 -4.83
CA GLU A 18 -7.52 23.64 -4.54
C GLU A 18 -7.54 22.13 -4.32
N VAL A 19 -8.57 21.60 -3.63
CA VAL A 19 -8.73 20.15 -3.41
C VAL A 19 -9.00 19.42 -4.72
N VAL A 20 -9.83 19.99 -5.61
CA VAL A 20 -10.09 19.42 -6.94
C VAL A 20 -8.80 19.37 -7.77
N GLU A 21 -8.04 20.46 -7.80
CA GLU A 21 -6.76 20.50 -8.50
C GLU A 21 -5.76 19.49 -7.92
N TYR A 22 -5.71 19.36 -6.60
CA TYR A 22 -4.89 18.38 -5.90
C TYR A 22 -5.26 16.94 -6.29
N PHE A 23 -6.56 16.61 -6.29
CA PHE A 23 -7.07 15.31 -6.71
C PHE A 23 -6.65 14.99 -8.16
N LEU A 24 -6.96 15.89 -9.08
CA LEU A 24 -6.66 15.71 -10.51
C LEU A 24 -5.16 15.59 -10.78
N ARG A 25 -4.32 16.29 -10.01
CA ARG A 25 -2.88 16.24 -10.21
C ARG A 25 -2.23 14.96 -9.69
N LEU A 26 -2.63 14.46 -8.51
CA LEU A 26 -1.89 13.40 -7.81
C LEU A 26 -2.59 12.04 -7.79
N PHE A 27 -3.92 12.01 -7.85
CA PHE A 27 -4.69 10.76 -7.91
C PHE A 27 -4.96 10.34 -9.35
N VAL A 28 -5.06 11.34 -10.24
CA VAL A 28 -5.48 11.17 -11.62
C VAL A 28 -4.47 11.82 -12.58
N PRO A 29 -3.17 11.45 -12.56
CA PRO A 29 -2.13 12.09 -13.37
C PRO A 29 -2.16 11.62 -14.82
N ALA A 30 -1.94 12.54 -15.77
CA ALA A 30 -2.11 12.30 -17.21
C ALA A 30 -1.38 11.05 -17.73
N ILE A 31 -0.27 10.68 -17.10
CA ILE A 31 0.56 9.52 -17.42
C ILE A 31 0.64 8.64 -16.17
N THR A 32 0.42 7.34 -16.34
CA THR A 32 0.47 6.33 -15.25
C THR A 32 1.59 5.33 -15.50
N PRO A 33 2.36 4.91 -14.47
CA PRO A 33 3.32 3.81 -14.61
C PRO A 33 2.64 2.52 -15.06
N ALA A 34 3.37 1.66 -15.76
CA ALA A 34 2.84 0.41 -16.32
C ALA A 34 2.27 -0.56 -15.26
N HIS A 35 2.75 -0.51 -14.02
CA HIS A 35 2.25 -1.35 -12.93
C HIS A 35 1.00 -0.77 -12.25
N SER A 36 0.66 0.51 -12.45
CA SER A 36 -0.52 1.19 -11.87
C SER A 36 -1.74 1.15 -12.80
N THR A 37 -1.99 0.00 -13.45
CA THR A 37 -3.10 -0.18 -14.41
C THR A 37 -4.45 0.05 -13.72
N GLY A 38 -5.38 0.73 -14.39
CA GLY A 38 -6.72 1.04 -13.88
C GLY A 38 -6.90 2.47 -13.36
N ARG A 39 -5.80 3.20 -13.06
CA ARG A 39 -5.90 4.64 -12.74
C ARG A 39 -6.40 5.49 -13.91
N GLU A 40 -6.16 5.05 -15.14
CA GLU A 40 -6.68 5.71 -16.35
C GLU A 40 -8.21 5.78 -16.35
N ASP A 41 -8.89 4.76 -15.80
CA ASP A 41 -10.35 4.71 -15.69
C ASP A 41 -10.88 5.74 -14.69
N ILE A 42 -10.07 6.18 -13.73
CA ILE A 42 -10.46 7.28 -12.85
C ILE A 42 -10.66 8.55 -13.67
N ARG A 43 -9.75 8.83 -14.62
CA ARG A 43 -9.87 10.00 -15.50
C ARG A 43 -11.00 9.83 -16.51
N ALA A 44 -11.03 8.69 -17.18
CA ALA A 44 -11.89 8.46 -18.32
C ALA A 44 -13.36 8.26 -17.91
N HIS A 45 -13.60 7.67 -16.73
CA HIS A 45 -14.93 7.23 -16.32
C HIS A 45 -15.35 7.80 -14.96
N LEU A 46 -14.55 7.61 -13.89
CA LEU A 46 -14.98 7.94 -12.53
C LEU A 46 -15.15 9.45 -12.31
N TRP A 47 -14.18 10.26 -12.73
CA TRP A 47 -14.21 11.71 -12.53
C TRP A 47 -15.36 12.38 -13.30
N PRO A 48 -15.62 12.08 -14.58
CA PRO A 48 -16.81 12.57 -15.27
C PRO A 48 -18.13 12.16 -14.58
N GLN A 49 -18.22 10.95 -14.03
CA GLN A 49 -19.39 10.53 -13.25
C GLN A 49 -19.53 11.33 -11.96
N ALA A 50 -18.43 11.55 -11.25
CA ALA A 50 -18.41 12.34 -10.02
C ALA A 50 -18.92 13.76 -10.23
N GLN A 51 -18.62 14.39 -11.38
CA GLN A 51 -19.14 15.73 -11.70
C GLN A 51 -20.68 15.80 -11.75
N ASN A 52 -21.36 14.66 -11.91
CA ASN A 52 -22.81 14.56 -12.03
C ASN A 52 -23.49 13.89 -10.82
N ASP A 53 -22.73 13.38 -9.84
CA ASP A 53 -23.26 12.69 -8.66
C ASP A 53 -22.66 13.25 -7.37
N ALA A 54 -23.52 13.79 -6.50
CA ALA A 54 -23.08 14.46 -5.27
C ALA A 54 -22.40 13.49 -4.28
N ALA A 55 -22.85 12.25 -4.15
CA ALA A 55 -22.27 11.31 -3.21
C ALA A 55 -20.82 10.96 -3.61
N LEU A 56 -20.63 10.61 -4.89
CA LEU A 56 -19.33 10.27 -5.42
C LEU A 56 -18.38 11.48 -5.42
N PHE A 57 -18.87 12.66 -5.79
CA PHE A 57 -18.07 13.88 -5.81
C PHE A 57 -17.46 14.19 -4.44
N HIS A 58 -18.30 14.25 -3.41
CA HIS A 58 -17.84 14.58 -2.05
C HIS A 58 -16.98 13.46 -1.47
N ALA A 59 -17.24 12.19 -1.79
CA ALA A 59 -16.39 11.06 -1.36
C ALA A 59 -14.96 11.15 -1.93
N LEU A 60 -14.81 11.48 -3.23
CA LEU A 60 -13.49 11.67 -3.84
C LEU A 60 -12.74 12.86 -3.22
N LEU A 61 -13.44 13.96 -2.99
CA LEU A 61 -12.81 15.13 -2.38
C LEU A 61 -12.52 14.95 -0.89
N LEU A 62 -13.31 14.15 -0.18
CA LEU A 62 -13.01 13.74 1.19
C LEU A 62 -11.66 13.00 1.26
N LEU A 63 -11.44 12.03 0.37
CA LEU A 63 -10.16 11.32 0.26
C LEU A 63 -9.01 12.27 -0.09
N ALA A 64 -9.18 13.09 -1.12
CA ALA A 64 -8.15 14.03 -1.57
C ALA A 64 -7.79 15.06 -0.49
N ALA A 65 -8.79 15.63 0.17
CA ALA A 65 -8.60 16.61 1.23
C ALA A 65 -7.92 15.99 2.45
N SER A 66 -8.37 14.81 2.88
CA SER A 66 -7.76 14.10 4.02
C SER A 66 -6.31 13.72 3.74
N HIS A 67 -6.04 13.24 2.54
CA HIS A 67 -4.68 12.98 2.09
C HIS A 67 -3.84 14.27 2.08
N ALA A 68 -4.36 15.38 1.55
CA ALA A 68 -3.61 16.64 1.47
C ALA A 68 -3.24 17.21 2.85
N VAL A 69 -4.08 17.01 3.87
CA VAL A 69 -3.76 17.33 5.26
C VAL A 69 -2.58 16.48 5.75
N VAL A 70 -2.66 15.17 5.54
CA VAL A 70 -1.65 14.22 6.01
C VAL A 70 -0.30 14.42 5.35
N SER A 71 -0.30 14.63 4.03
CA SER A 71 0.90 14.90 3.26
C SER A 71 1.41 16.34 3.42
N ARG A 72 0.72 17.16 4.22
CA ARG A 72 0.99 18.60 4.44
C ARG A 72 1.04 19.40 3.14
N ALA A 73 0.30 18.95 2.13
CA ALA A 73 0.26 19.61 0.83
C ALA A 73 -0.65 20.83 0.82
N LEU A 74 -1.74 20.79 1.58
CA LEU A 74 -2.73 21.85 1.68
C LEU A 74 -3.14 22.05 3.14
N ASP A 75 -3.39 23.30 3.51
CA ASP A 75 -4.00 23.66 4.79
C ASP A 75 -5.53 23.58 4.64
N ILE A 76 -6.09 22.47 5.11
CA ILE A 76 -7.52 22.16 5.05
C ILE A 76 -8.03 22.01 6.48
N SER A 77 -9.07 22.76 6.81
CA SER A 77 -9.60 22.78 8.16
C SER A 77 -10.37 21.49 8.50
N PRO A 78 -10.37 21.04 9.76
CA PRO A 78 -11.18 19.90 10.20
C PRO A 78 -12.68 20.06 9.90
N GLU A 79 -13.18 21.30 9.91
CA GLU A 79 -14.58 21.61 9.59
C GLU A 79 -14.90 21.28 8.12
N LEU A 80 -14.00 21.55 7.18
CA LEU A 80 -14.19 21.17 5.77
C LEU A 80 -14.17 19.65 5.60
N ILE A 81 -13.26 18.94 6.27
CA ILE A 81 -13.23 17.46 6.25
C ILE A 81 -14.56 16.89 6.79
N SER A 82 -15.05 17.45 7.90
CA SER A 82 -16.34 17.07 8.51
C SER A 82 -17.50 17.33 7.56
N GLN A 83 -17.51 18.49 6.91
CA GLN A 83 -18.53 18.86 5.94
C GLN A 83 -18.54 17.91 4.75
N LEU A 84 -17.37 17.57 4.19
CA LEU A 84 -17.24 16.62 3.09
C LEU A 84 -17.79 15.25 3.49
N LYS A 85 -17.39 14.72 4.67
CA LYS A 85 -17.89 13.46 5.21
C LYS A 85 -19.42 13.46 5.39
N TYR A 86 -19.95 14.50 6.06
CA TYR A 86 -21.38 14.63 6.31
C TYR A 86 -22.18 14.71 4.99
N THR A 87 -21.71 15.51 4.04
CA THR A 87 -22.39 15.68 2.74
C THR A 87 -22.38 14.39 1.93
N THR A 88 -21.29 13.62 1.97
CA THR A 88 -21.22 12.28 1.38
C THR A 88 -22.27 11.36 2.01
N LEU A 89 -22.32 11.27 3.33
CA LEU A 89 -23.28 10.43 4.07
C LEU A 89 -24.74 10.82 3.79
N GLU A 90 -25.06 12.11 3.84
CA GLU A 90 -26.40 12.62 3.58
C GLU A 90 -26.85 12.30 2.14
N SER A 91 -25.94 12.45 1.18
CA SER A 91 -26.19 12.11 -0.23
C SER A 91 -26.43 10.62 -0.42
N ILE A 92 -25.63 9.76 0.22
CA ILE A 92 -25.80 8.30 0.22
C ILE A 92 -27.17 7.92 0.82
N ASN A 93 -27.49 8.42 2.00
CA ASN A 93 -28.75 8.10 2.69
C ASN A 93 -29.97 8.56 1.88
N THR A 94 -29.90 9.73 1.26
CA THR A 94 -30.94 10.23 0.37
C THR A 94 -31.12 9.31 -0.84
N ALA A 95 -30.02 8.85 -1.45
CA ALA A 95 -30.07 7.93 -2.57
C ALA A 95 -30.62 6.55 -2.17
N ILE A 96 -30.25 6.03 -0.99
CA ILE A 96 -30.80 4.78 -0.44
C ILE A 96 -32.33 4.91 -0.28
N GLY A 97 -32.80 6.00 0.34
CA GLY A 97 -34.23 6.23 0.55
C GLY A 97 -35.05 6.29 -0.74
N ARG A 98 -34.48 6.89 -1.80
CA ARG A 98 -35.10 6.87 -3.15
C ARG A 98 -35.04 5.49 -3.81
N SER A 99 -33.93 4.78 -3.65
CA SER A 99 -33.77 3.44 -4.23
C SER A 99 -34.76 2.41 -3.66
N SER A 100 -35.21 2.57 -2.42
CA SER A 100 -36.26 1.74 -1.83
C SER A 100 -37.61 1.90 -2.54
N GLN A 101 -37.83 3.00 -3.26
CA GLN A 101 -39.05 3.26 -4.04
C GLN A 101 -38.91 2.75 -5.48
N ASP A 102 -37.77 3.02 -6.13
CA ASP A 102 -37.54 2.72 -7.55
C ASP A 102 -36.84 1.37 -7.81
N GLY A 103 -36.46 0.66 -6.74
CA GLY A 103 -35.84 -0.68 -6.79
C GLY A 103 -34.42 -0.72 -7.37
N ARG A 104 -33.78 0.43 -7.60
CA ARG A 104 -32.46 0.52 -8.24
C ARG A 104 -31.53 1.50 -7.53
N MET A 105 -30.32 1.04 -7.23
CA MET A 105 -29.23 1.87 -6.74
C MET A 105 -28.22 2.16 -7.85
N GLN A 106 -27.85 3.43 -7.99
CA GLN A 106 -26.94 3.90 -9.02
C GLN A 106 -25.48 3.57 -8.70
N ASP A 107 -24.67 3.27 -9.72
CA ASP A 107 -23.24 2.94 -9.60
C ASP A 107 -22.41 3.97 -8.82
N PRO A 108 -22.59 5.29 -9.02
CA PRO A 108 -21.83 6.30 -8.28
C PRO A 108 -22.05 6.24 -6.78
N VAL A 109 -23.27 5.92 -6.32
CA VAL A 109 -23.62 5.81 -4.91
C VAL A 109 -22.97 4.58 -4.29
N ILE A 110 -23.00 3.44 -4.99
CA ILE A 110 -22.30 2.21 -4.56
C ILE A 110 -20.80 2.49 -4.44
N THR A 111 -20.24 3.19 -5.43
CA THR A 111 -18.83 3.58 -5.43
C THR A 111 -18.51 4.54 -4.28
N ALA A 112 -19.38 5.50 -3.98
CA ALA A 112 -19.23 6.43 -2.86
C ALA A 112 -19.23 5.72 -1.50
N ILE A 113 -20.09 4.71 -1.31
CA ILE A 113 -20.10 3.89 -0.09
C ILE A 113 -18.77 3.15 0.07
N ALA A 114 -18.23 2.58 -1.02
CA ALA A 114 -16.94 1.90 -1.00
C ALA A 114 -15.80 2.87 -0.61
N LEU A 115 -15.73 4.04 -1.27
CA LEU A 115 -14.75 5.09 -0.96
C LEU A 115 -14.84 5.57 0.48
N LEU A 116 -16.06 5.78 1.00
CA LEU A 116 -16.27 6.21 2.37
C LEU A 116 -15.82 5.15 3.37
N GLY A 117 -16.11 3.87 3.13
CA GLY A 117 -15.60 2.82 3.99
C GLY A 117 -14.07 2.75 3.96
N GLY A 118 -13.44 2.76 2.78
CA GLY A 118 -11.98 2.85 2.67
C GLY A 118 -11.40 4.05 3.43
N TRP A 119 -12.07 5.20 3.34
CA TRP A 119 -11.72 6.40 4.12
C TRP A 119 -11.84 6.19 5.63
N GLU A 120 -12.90 5.54 6.13
CA GLU A 120 -13.05 5.28 7.56
C GLU A 120 -11.92 4.40 8.10
N LEU A 121 -11.46 3.43 7.31
CA LEU A 121 -10.38 2.55 7.75
C LEU A 121 -9.01 3.26 7.81
N GLU A 122 -8.78 4.19 6.90
CA GLU A 122 -7.50 4.90 6.73
C GLU A 122 -7.39 6.17 7.59
N TYR A 123 -8.47 6.94 7.66
CA TYR A 123 -8.50 8.27 8.26
C TYR A 123 -9.54 8.40 9.38
N GLY A 124 -10.54 7.53 9.44
CA GLY A 124 -11.70 7.65 10.31
C GLY A 124 -11.77 6.58 11.42
N ASP A 125 -12.98 6.05 11.61
CA ASP A 125 -13.28 5.07 12.66
C ASP A 125 -13.39 3.65 12.05
N PRO A 126 -12.54 2.69 12.48
CA PRO A 126 -12.63 1.31 12.03
C PRO A 126 -13.97 0.60 12.34
N VAL A 127 -14.76 1.07 13.31
CA VAL A 127 -16.10 0.54 13.58
C VAL A 127 -17.10 1.01 12.50
N MET A 128 -16.96 2.26 12.05
CA MET A 128 -17.77 2.80 10.96
C MET A 128 -17.40 2.14 9.63
N TYR A 129 -16.12 1.79 9.44
CA TYR A 129 -15.69 0.94 8.32
C TYR A 129 -16.50 -0.36 8.24
N ASP A 130 -16.57 -1.13 9.34
CA ASP A 130 -17.29 -2.40 9.36
C ASP A 130 -18.79 -2.22 9.05
N THR A 131 -19.37 -1.12 9.53
CA THR A 131 -20.77 -0.75 9.25
C THR A 131 -21.00 -0.45 7.77
N HIS A 132 -20.15 0.38 7.15
CA HIS A 132 -20.25 0.72 5.74
C HIS A 132 -20.01 -0.49 4.82
N MET A 133 -19.00 -1.30 5.13
CA MET A 133 -18.69 -2.50 4.35
C MET A 133 -19.80 -3.54 4.47
N GLY A 134 -20.35 -3.78 5.67
CA GLY A 134 -21.50 -4.67 5.84
C GLY A 134 -22.72 -4.24 5.03
N GLY A 135 -23.03 -2.93 5.03
CA GLY A 135 -24.09 -2.37 4.19
C GLY A 135 -23.81 -2.51 2.68
N LEU A 136 -22.57 -2.26 2.27
CA LEU A 136 -22.13 -2.40 0.88
C LEU A 136 -22.22 -3.85 0.40
N THR A 137 -21.80 -4.83 1.21
CA THR A 137 -21.94 -6.26 0.91
C THR A 137 -23.39 -6.64 0.68
N GLY A 138 -24.31 -6.12 1.53
CA GLY A 138 -25.75 -6.27 1.33
C GLY A 138 -26.18 -5.75 -0.04
N ILE A 139 -25.88 -4.49 -0.36
CA ILE A 139 -26.26 -3.84 -1.62
C ILE A 139 -25.70 -4.60 -2.84
N VAL A 140 -24.41 -4.92 -2.84
CA VAL A 140 -23.75 -5.60 -3.97
C VAL A 140 -24.36 -6.97 -4.22
N ASN A 141 -24.61 -7.75 -3.16
CA ASN A 141 -25.15 -9.09 -3.30
C ASN A 141 -26.65 -9.09 -3.64
N THR A 142 -27.46 -8.24 -3.02
CA THR A 142 -28.91 -8.27 -3.19
C THR A 142 -29.40 -7.46 -4.38
N VAL A 143 -28.75 -6.33 -4.70
CA VAL A 143 -29.19 -5.41 -5.76
C VAL A 143 -28.48 -5.68 -7.09
N ARG A 144 -27.23 -6.18 -7.06
CA ARG A 144 -26.39 -6.34 -8.26
C ARG A 144 -25.98 -7.77 -8.56
N GLY A 145 -26.34 -8.73 -7.72
CA GLY A 145 -26.03 -10.14 -7.94
C GLY A 145 -24.54 -10.47 -7.78
N GLY A 146 -23.78 -9.63 -7.08
CA GLY A 146 -22.37 -9.85 -6.75
C GLY A 146 -21.36 -9.12 -7.64
N LEU A 147 -20.07 -9.45 -7.46
CA LEU A 147 -18.92 -8.81 -8.14
C LEU A 147 -18.42 -9.58 -9.37
N SER A 148 -18.98 -10.75 -9.68
CA SER A 148 -18.46 -11.65 -10.73
C SER A 148 -18.49 -11.01 -12.13
N GLY A 149 -19.29 -9.96 -12.33
CA GLY A 149 -19.40 -9.28 -13.63
C GLY A 149 -20.05 -10.13 -14.72
N ILE A 150 -20.47 -11.35 -14.39
CA ILE A 150 -21.15 -12.25 -15.30
C ILE A 150 -22.57 -11.72 -15.47
N GLN A 151 -22.91 -11.34 -16.70
CA GLN A 151 -24.26 -10.93 -17.00
C GLN A 151 -25.18 -12.17 -16.98
N ILE A 152 -26.03 -12.22 -15.95
CA ILE A 152 -27.05 -13.26 -15.85
C ILE A 152 -28.20 -12.87 -16.78
N PRO A 153 -28.75 -13.80 -17.60
CA PRO A 153 -29.95 -13.53 -18.39
C PRO A 153 -31.07 -13.01 -17.49
N ASN A 154 -31.63 -11.83 -17.82
CA ASN A 154 -32.64 -11.11 -17.02
C ASN A 154 -32.19 -10.65 -15.61
N GLY A 155 -30.90 -10.71 -15.31
CA GLY A 155 -30.32 -10.17 -14.07
C GLY A 155 -30.05 -8.66 -14.13
N PRO A 156 -29.73 -8.02 -12.98
CA PRO A 156 -29.27 -6.64 -12.95
C PRO A 156 -27.97 -6.47 -13.76
N PRO A 157 -27.73 -5.29 -14.37
CA PRO A 157 -26.51 -5.04 -15.11
C PRO A 157 -25.29 -5.16 -14.18
N PRO A 158 -24.18 -5.75 -14.66
CA PRO A 158 -22.97 -5.89 -13.86
C PRO A 158 -22.42 -4.52 -13.45
N LEU A 159 -21.65 -4.50 -12.36
CA LEU A 159 -20.94 -3.29 -11.93
C LEU A 159 -19.84 -2.91 -12.95
N PRO A 160 -19.70 -1.62 -13.29
CA PRO A 160 -18.58 -1.14 -14.09
C PRO A 160 -17.23 -1.55 -13.50
N PRO A 161 -16.18 -1.77 -14.33
CA PRO A 161 -14.86 -2.16 -13.84
C PRO A 161 -14.33 -1.24 -12.74
N ILE A 162 -14.29 0.08 -12.96
CA ILE A 162 -13.77 1.02 -11.95
C ILE A 162 -14.52 0.96 -10.62
N THR A 163 -15.83 0.75 -10.62
CA THR A 163 -16.61 0.58 -9.40
C THR A 163 -16.23 -0.72 -8.68
N ARG A 164 -16.07 -1.82 -9.42
CA ARG A 164 -15.63 -3.11 -8.85
C ARG A 164 -14.25 -2.98 -8.22
N ASN A 165 -13.33 -2.31 -8.90
CA ASN A 165 -11.97 -2.11 -8.43
C ASN A 165 -11.96 -1.28 -7.14
N ILE A 166 -12.77 -0.23 -7.05
CA ILE A 166 -12.89 0.57 -5.82
C ILE A 166 -13.50 -0.23 -4.66
N ILE A 167 -14.50 -1.08 -4.94
CA ILE A 167 -15.09 -1.98 -3.93
C ILE A 167 -14.03 -2.97 -3.43
N LEU A 168 -13.26 -3.57 -4.32
CA LEU A 168 -12.21 -4.52 -3.99
C LEU A 168 -11.05 -3.85 -3.23
N GLY A 169 -10.57 -2.69 -3.67
CA GLY A 169 -9.55 -1.94 -2.95
C GLY A 169 -9.96 -1.59 -1.51
N SER A 170 -11.22 -1.19 -1.31
CA SER A 170 -11.73 -0.76 -0.01
C SER A 170 -12.14 -1.93 0.91
N GLY A 171 -12.72 -2.98 0.34
CA GLY A 171 -13.31 -4.09 1.10
C GLY A 171 -12.49 -5.38 1.12
N HIS A 172 -11.52 -5.53 0.21
CA HIS A 172 -10.56 -6.64 0.21
C HIS A 172 -9.17 -6.16 0.60
N ASP A 173 -8.55 -5.29 -0.19
CA ASP A 173 -7.12 -4.95 -0.02
C ASP A 173 -6.87 -4.19 1.29
N SER A 174 -7.67 -3.17 1.56
CA SER A 174 -7.58 -2.38 2.80
C SER A 174 -7.82 -3.23 4.05
N ALA A 175 -8.70 -4.25 3.95
CA ALA A 175 -8.94 -5.22 5.01
C ALA A 175 -7.70 -6.09 5.26
N LEU A 176 -7.05 -6.60 4.20
CA LEU A 176 -5.83 -7.39 4.30
C LEU A 176 -4.70 -6.62 5.00
N TYR A 177 -4.44 -5.38 4.60
CA TYR A 177 -3.45 -4.51 5.25
C TYR A 177 -3.75 -4.29 6.73
N SER A 178 -5.04 -4.24 7.09
CA SER A 178 -5.48 -4.03 8.46
C SER A 178 -5.51 -5.32 9.30
N GLY A 179 -5.12 -6.47 8.73
CA GLY A 179 -5.23 -7.78 9.38
C GLY A 179 -6.68 -8.20 9.66
N ARG A 180 -7.63 -7.68 8.88
CA ARG A 180 -9.05 -8.00 8.97
C ARG A 180 -9.43 -9.03 7.92
N THR A 181 -10.53 -9.74 8.16
CA THR A 181 -11.15 -10.59 7.13
C THR A 181 -11.75 -9.70 6.03
N PRO A 182 -11.42 -9.94 4.75
CA PRO A 182 -12.06 -9.25 3.63
C PRO A 182 -13.59 -9.38 3.63
N PHE A 183 -14.28 -8.31 3.23
CA PHE A 183 -15.74 -8.31 3.00
C PHE A 183 -16.13 -8.82 1.61
N PHE A 184 -15.17 -8.82 0.69
CA PHE A 184 -15.32 -9.31 -0.67
C PHE A 184 -14.13 -10.19 -1.01
N ASP A 185 -14.39 -11.34 -1.63
CA ASP A 185 -13.32 -12.23 -2.10
C ASP A 185 -12.70 -11.69 -3.38
N HIS A 186 -11.37 -11.83 -3.51
CA HIS A 186 -10.70 -11.57 -4.78
C HIS A 186 -11.03 -12.71 -5.78
N PRO A 187 -11.72 -12.43 -6.90
CA PRO A 187 -12.20 -13.49 -7.81
C PRO A 187 -11.09 -14.30 -8.50
N ALA A 188 -9.87 -13.76 -8.54
CA ALA A 188 -8.69 -14.39 -9.14
C ALA A 188 -7.57 -14.65 -8.12
N GLY A 189 -7.83 -14.41 -6.83
CA GLY A 189 -6.83 -14.56 -5.78
C GLY A 189 -6.47 -16.03 -5.56
N ASN A 190 -5.17 -16.33 -5.43
CA ASN A 190 -4.71 -17.66 -5.06
C ASN A 190 -4.99 -17.88 -3.56
N PRO A 191 -5.84 -18.85 -3.16
CA PRO A 191 -6.18 -19.09 -1.76
C PRO A 191 -4.97 -19.39 -0.87
N ARG A 192 -3.89 -19.94 -1.45
CA ARG A 192 -2.63 -20.21 -0.74
C ARG A 192 -1.92 -18.93 -0.28
N MET A 193 -2.19 -17.80 -0.94
CA MET A 193 -1.54 -16.51 -0.70
C MET A 193 -2.28 -15.67 0.35
N GLY A 194 -3.56 -15.97 0.61
CA GLY A 194 -4.41 -15.23 1.55
C GLY A 194 -4.31 -15.69 3.01
N MET A 195 -3.63 -16.80 3.29
CA MET A 195 -3.63 -17.41 4.62
C MET A 195 -2.30 -17.20 5.35
N PRO A 196 -2.27 -16.49 6.49
CA PRO A 196 -1.10 -16.46 7.36
C PRO A 196 -0.99 -17.83 8.06
N VAL A 197 -0.12 -18.70 7.55
CA VAL A 197 0.34 -19.84 8.34
C VAL A 197 1.65 -19.42 9.00
N LEU A 198 1.55 -19.22 10.33
CA LEU A 198 2.57 -19.13 11.39
C LEU A 198 4.01 -18.75 10.98
N PRO A 199 4.70 -17.90 11.75
CA PRO A 199 4.61 -17.81 13.21
C PRO A 199 3.69 -16.70 13.76
N SER A 200 3.22 -16.88 15.00
CA SER A 200 2.32 -15.96 15.71
C SER A 200 3.01 -14.68 16.20
N THR A 201 4.34 -14.66 16.21
CA THR A 201 5.15 -13.52 16.63
C THR A 201 6.10 -13.13 15.50
N LEU A 202 5.97 -11.89 15.03
CA LEU A 202 6.88 -11.31 14.05
C LEU A 202 8.11 -10.69 14.75
N PRO A 203 9.30 -10.69 14.12
CA PRO A 203 10.40 -9.80 14.47
C PRO A 203 9.92 -8.36 14.63
N ILE A 204 10.50 -7.61 15.56
CA ILE A 204 9.99 -6.29 15.95
C ILE A 204 9.85 -5.32 14.76
N GLY A 205 10.80 -5.32 13.82
CA GLY A 205 10.74 -4.48 12.63
C GLY A 205 9.65 -4.91 11.64
N LEU A 206 9.37 -6.22 11.54
CA LEU A 206 8.25 -6.72 10.72
C LEU A 206 6.90 -6.42 11.41
N GLU A 207 6.84 -6.52 12.73
CA GLU A 207 5.66 -6.17 13.51
C GLU A 207 5.33 -4.68 13.42
N GLU A 208 6.34 -3.80 13.44
CA GLU A 208 6.16 -2.36 13.24
C GLU A 208 5.58 -2.03 11.87
N LEU A 209 6.06 -2.68 10.80
CA LEU A 209 5.50 -2.53 9.45
C LEU A 209 4.04 -3.00 9.37
N ARG A 210 3.72 -4.13 10.04
CA ARG A 210 2.37 -4.66 10.12
C ARG A 210 1.43 -3.71 10.87
N ALA A 211 1.86 -3.24 12.05
CA ALA A 211 1.09 -2.33 12.89
C ALA A 211 0.80 -1.01 12.19
N GLN A 212 1.75 -0.52 11.39
CA GLN A 212 1.60 0.67 10.57
C GLN A 212 0.90 0.42 9.22
N ARG A 213 0.49 -0.81 8.91
CA ARG A 213 -0.18 -1.19 7.65
C ARG A 213 0.62 -0.80 6.39
N LEU A 214 1.94 -0.83 6.50
CA LEU A 214 2.85 -0.43 5.41
C LEU A 214 3.14 -1.57 4.43
N VAL A 215 3.11 -2.80 4.91
CA VAL A 215 3.41 -4.02 4.14
C VAL A 215 2.35 -5.07 4.41
N LEU A 216 1.98 -5.82 3.37
CA LEU A 216 1.00 -6.90 3.46
C LEU A 216 1.42 -7.95 4.51
N PRO A 217 0.53 -8.31 5.47
CA PRO A 217 0.87 -9.25 6.53
C PRO A 217 1.36 -10.62 6.03
N ASN A 218 0.81 -11.12 4.92
CA ASN A 218 1.19 -12.44 4.39
C ASN A 218 2.69 -12.50 4.02
N LEU A 219 3.23 -11.46 3.37
CA LEU A 219 4.64 -11.35 3.03
C LEU A 219 5.51 -11.29 4.29
N LEU A 220 5.09 -10.51 5.30
CA LEU A 220 5.80 -10.41 6.58
C LEU A 220 5.87 -11.76 7.30
N HIS A 221 4.77 -12.52 7.32
CA HIS A 221 4.74 -13.86 7.91
C HIS A 221 5.59 -14.87 7.11
N LEU A 222 5.60 -14.79 5.77
CA LEU A 222 6.47 -15.63 4.94
C LEU A 222 7.95 -15.39 5.24
N LEU A 223 8.38 -14.13 5.31
CA LEU A 223 9.75 -13.78 5.69
C LEU A 223 10.08 -14.28 7.09
N CYS A 224 9.16 -14.14 8.03
CA CYS A 224 9.38 -14.56 9.41
C CYS A 224 9.71 -16.05 9.54
N ARG A 225 9.27 -16.91 8.60
CA ARG A 225 9.64 -18.33 8.58
C ARG A 225 11.14 -18.53 8.45
N LEU A 226 11.82 -17.63 7.75
CA LEU A 226 13.27 -17.66 7.52
C LEU A 226 14.09 -17.44 8.80
N SER A 227 13.52 -16.78 9.81
CA SER A 227 14.16 -16.60 11.12
C SER A 227 14.35 -17.91 11.89
N TYR A 228 13.65 -18.98 11.50
CA TYR A 228 13.68 -20.28 12.16
C TYR A 228 14.46 -21.34 11.36
N ILE A 229 15.13 -20.94 10.28
CA ILE A 229 15.90 -21.88 9.46
C ILE A 229 17.24 -22.14 10.13
N VAL A 230 17.44 -23.39 10.55
CA VAL A 230 18.71 -23.88 11.06
C VAL A 230 19.46 -24.57 9.91
N PRO A 231 20.65 -24.10 9.52
CA PRO A 231 21.44 -24.77 8.49
C PRO A 231 21.71 -26.24 8.86
N ARG A 232 21.66 -27.12 7.86
CA ARG A 232 21.90 -28.58 7.96
C ARG A 232 20.88 -29.36 8.79
N ASP A 233 19.77 -28.74 9.18
CA ASP A 233 18.62 -29.43 9.76
C ASP A 233 17.59 -29.83 8.67
N THR A 234 17.17 -31.09 8.66
CA THR A 234 16.26 -31.63 7.64
C THR A 234 14.87 -31.00 7.72
N SER A 235 14.37 -30.71 8.92
CA SER A 235 13.06 -30.08 9.09
C SER A 235 13.04 -28.63 8.59
N SER A 236 14.14 -27.91 8.80
CA SER A 236 14.39 -26.57 8.29
C SER A 236 14.50 -26.56 6.76
N HIS A 237 15.08 -27.59 6.15
CA HIS A 237 15.20 -27.69 4.69
C HIS A 237 13.83 -27.74 3.99
N SER A 238 12.89 -28.56 4.48
CA SER A 238 11.54 -28.61 3.90
C SER A 238 10.81 -27.27 4.02
N ARG A 239 10.97 -26.57 5.15
CA ARG A 239 10.38 -25.23 5.37
C ARG A 239 11.00 -24.18 4.44
N LEU A 240 12.31 -24.26 4.22
CA LEU A 240 13.05 -23.39 3.32
C LEU A 240 12.52 -23.51 1.89
N VAL A 241 12.39 -24.74 1.38
CA VAL A 241 11.87 -25.02 0.03
C VAL A 241 10.42 -24.54 -0.12
N ASP A 242 9.55 -24.82 0.86
CA ASP A 242 8.17 -24.32 0.85
C ASP A 242 8.11 -22.79 0.84
N THR A 243 8.92 -22.14 1.68
CA THR A 243 8.95 -20.68 1.77
C THR A 243 9.47 -20.04 0.48
N GLU A 244 10.52 -20.61 -0.11
CA GLU A 244 11.07 -20.16 -1.40
C GLU A 244 10.06 -20.31 -2.54
N GLN A 245 9.36 -21.44 -2.60
CA GLN A 245 8.32 -21.67 -3.61
C GLN A 245 7.20 -20.63 -3.51
N ILE A 246 6.72 -20.36 -2.29
CA ILE A 246 5.67 -19.36 -2.10
C ILE A 246 6.18 -17.96 -2.45
N LEU A 247 7.41 -17.60 -2.04
CA LEU A 247 8.01 -16.29 -2.36
C LEU A 247 8.27 -16.08 -3.86
N SER A 248 8.60 -17.15 -4.60
CA SER A 248 8.85 -17.06 -6.04
C SER A 248 7.55 -16.82 -6.83
N GLU A 249 6.46 -17.42 -6.37
CA GLU A 249 5.10 -17.20 -6.88
C GLU A 249 4.47 -15.91 -6.34
N TRP A 250 5.03 -15.30 -5.30
CA TRP A 250 4.47 -14.11 -4.68
C TRP A 250 4.64 -12.87 -5.54
N GLU A 251 3.52 -12.25 -5.90
CA GLU A 251 3.49 -10.95 -6.55
C GLU A 251 2.47 -10.05 -5.86
N TYR A 252 2.81 -8.76 -5.72
CA TYR A 252 1.96 -7.77 -5.07
C TYR A 252 0.54 -7.78 -5.65
N GLY A 253 0.42 -7.69 -6.98
CA GLY A 253 -0.86 -7.66 -7.69
C GLY A 253 -1.56 -9.00 -7.85
N GLN A 254 -1.03 -10.10 -7.30
CA GLN A 254 -1.76 -11.38 -7.19
C GLN A 254 -2.39 -11.56 -5.80
N VAL A 255 -1.89 -10.82 -4.80
CA VAL A 255 -2.43 -10.81 -3.44
C VAL A 255 -3.49 -9.72 -3.32
N THR A 256 -3.20 -8.53 -3.84
CA THR A 256 -4.19 -7.46 -3.91
C THR A 256 -5.12 -7.71 -5.09
N ALA A 257 -6.40 -7.43 -4.89
CA ALA A 257 -7.39 -7.47 -5.94
C ALA A 257 -7.13 -6.40 -7.00
N GLU A 258 -6.56 -5.27 -6.59
CA GLU A 258 -6.23 -4.17 -7.48
C GLU A 258 -4.75 -3.80 -7.45
N ARG A 259 -4.28 -3.20 -8.55
CA ARG A 259 -2.91 -2.68 -8.65
C ARG A 259 -2.75 -1.23 -8.22
N PHE A 260 -3.85 -0.57 -7.84
CA PHE A 260 -3.87 0.79 -7.34
C PHE A 260 -4.89 0.95 -6.20
N ASP A 261 -4.66 1.91 -5.32
CA ASP A 261 -5.62 2.31 -4.29
C ASP A 261 -6.08 3.75 -4.52
N ILE A 262 -7.39 3.95 -4.65
CA ILE A 262 -8.00 5.27 -4.88
C ILE A 262 -7.84 6.22 -3.69
N SER A 263 -7.56 5.71 -2.49
CA SER A 263 -7.23 6.51 -1.31
C SER A 263 -5.78 7.01 -1.31
N GLN A 264 -4.97 6.54 -2.25
CA GLN A 264 -3.56 6.83 -2.41
C GLN A 264 -3.29 7.59 -3.70
N THR A 265 -2.16 8.32 -3.69
CA THR A 265 -1.63 8.95 -4.90
C THR A 265 -0.89 7.95 -5.77
N ILE A 266 -0.57 8.33 -7.01
CA ILE A 266 0.18 7.45 -7.92
C ILE A 266 1.59 7.11 -7.40
N LEU A 267 2.23 8.07 -6.74
CA LEU A 267 3.55 7.88 -6.14
C LEU A 267 3.49 6.80 -5.06
N GLU A 268 2.39 6.74 -4.32
CA GLU A 268 2.21 5.83 -3.20
C GLU A 268 1.94 4.40 -3.65
N ASP A 269 1.22 4.21 -4.75
CA ASP A 269 1.11 2.89 -5.37
C ASP A 269 2.47 2.39 -5.84
N ASP A 270 3.26 3.25 -6.48
CA ASP A 270 4.60 2.92 -6.96
C ASP A 270 5.53 2.56 -5.79
N LEU A 271 5.53 3.37 -4.73
CA LEU A 271 6.25 3.08 -3.50
C LEU A 271 5.84 1.73 -2.90
N LYS A 272 4.53 1.43 -2.82
CA LYS A 272 4.03 0.15 -2.31
C LYS A 272 4.50 -1.02 -3.17
N TRP A 273 4.32 -0.94 -4.48
CA TRP A 273 4.73 -2.02 -5.37
C TRP A 273 6.23 -2.29 -5.26
N GLN A 274 7.05 -1.23 -5.29
CA GLN A 274 8.50 -1.36 -5.21
C GLN A 274 8.97 -1.90 -3.85
N ILE A 275 8.41 -1.44 -2.73
CA ILE A 275 8.89 -1.91 -1.41
C ILE A 275 8.54 -3.36 -1.17
N HIS A 276 7.34 -3.81 -1.57
CA HIS A 276 6.98 -5.23 -1.49
C HIS A 276 7.91 -6.08 -2.36
N THR A 277 8.29 -5.57 -3.55
CA THR A 277 9.22 -6.27 -4.44
C THR A 277 10.63 -6.36 -3.83
N PHE A 278 11.16 -5.26 -3.27
CA PHE A 278 12.45 -5.30 -2.54
C PHE A 278 12.45 -6.30 -1.40
N ILE A 279 11.40 -6.29 -0.58
CA ILE A 279 11.24 -7.18 0.57
C ILE A 279 11.16 -8.64 0.12
N ARG A 280 10.37 -8.94 -0.92
CA ARG A 280 10.26 -10.29 -1.50
C ARG A 280 11.61 -10.77 -2.03
N LEU A 281 12.30 -9.95 -2.83
CA LEU A 281 13.61 -10.28 -3.38
C LEU A 281 14.64 -10.52 -2.28
N ALA A 282 14.62 -9.74 -1.20
CA ALA A 282 15.48 -9.98 -0.03
C ALA A 282 15.18 -11.34 0.63
N GLY A 283 13.90 -11.70 0.74
CA GLY A 283 13.46 -13.03 1.20
C GLY A 283 13.99 -14.17 0.32
N LEU A 284 13.89 -14.04 -1.00
CA LEU A 284 14.44 -15.01 -1.96
C LEU A 284 15.97 -15.07 -1.89
N GLY A 285 16.64 -13.93 -1.76
CA GLY A 285 18.09 -13.84 -1.53
C GLY A 285 18.52 -14.57 -0.26
N LEU A 286 17.76 -14.45 0.83
CA LEU A 286 17.99 -15.24 2.04
C LEU A 286 17.77 -16.74 1.79
N CYS A 287 16.73 -17.12 1.03
CA CYS A 287 16.48 -18.53 0.70
C CYS A 287 17.66 -19.16 -0.05
N GLY A 288 18.09 -18.51 -1.13
CA GLY A 288 19.26 -18.96 -1.90
C GLY A 288 20.53 -19.03 -1.05
N PHE A 289 20.69 -18.10 -0.10
CA PHE A 289 21.86 -18.08 0.78
C PHE A 289 21.85 -19.24 1.80
N PHE A 290 20.68 -19.60 2.32
CA PHE A 290 20.54 -20.80 3.14
C PHE A 290 20.83 -22.09 2.34
N HIS A 291 20.38 -22.16 1.09
CA HIS A 291 20.71 -23.30 0.21
C HIS A 291 22.22 -23.42 -0.01
N LEU A 292 22.93 -22.32 -0.27
CA LEU A 292 24.39 -22.31 -0.34
C LEU A 292 25.05 -22.77 0.96
N ALA A 293 24.58 -22.29 2.11
CA ALA A 293 25.08 -22.72 3.42
C ALA A 293 24.85 -24.23 3.66
N ASN A 294 23.83 -24.81 3.01
CA ASN A 294 23.52 -26.23 3.00
C ASN A 294 24.22 -27.01 1.87
N GLY A 295 25.11 -26.39 1.10
CA GLY A 295 25.94 -27.05 0.08
C GLY A 295 25.38 -27.00 -1.34
N ALA A 296 24.41 -26.14 -1.64
CA ALA A 296 23.97 -25.93 -3.01
C ALA A 296 25.13 -25.42 -3.89
N PRO A 297 25.21 -25.86 -5.16
CA PRO A 297 26.41 -25.64 -5.98
C PRO A 297 26.44 -24.29 -6.70
N SER A 298 25.36 -23.51 -6.69
CA SER A 298 25.20 -22.35 -7.57
C SER A 298 24.80 -21.08 -6.82
N TYR A 299 25.48 -19.98 -7.17
CA TYR A 299 25.13 -18.62 -6.75
C TYR A 299 24.08 -17.97 -7.67
N GLU A 300 23.70 -18.63 -8.77
CA GLU A 300 22.80 -18.08 -9.79
C GLU A 300 21.50 -17.51 -9.23
N PRO A 301 20.78 -18.20 -8.31
CA PRO A 301 19.54 -17.64 -7.76
C PRO A 301 19.74 -16.32 -7.01
N LEU A 302 20.91 -16.14 -6.37
CA LEU A 302 21.25 -14.90 -5.66
C LEU A 302 21.57 -13.76 -6.60
N HIS A 303 22.24 -14.06 -7.72
CA HIS A 303 22.51 -13.08 -8.76
C HIS A 303 21.22 -12.65 -9.44
N GLN A 304 20.32 -13.58 -9.76
CA GLN A 304 19.03 -13.26 -10.35
C GLN A 304 18.19 -12.35 -9.44
N CYS A 305 18.12 -12.64 -8.13
CA CYS A 305 17.41 -11.76 -7.18
C CYS A 305 17.99 -10.34 -7.16
N TYR A 306 19.31 -10.21 -7.28
CA TYR A 306 19.99 -8.92 -7.30
C TYR A 306 19.81 -8.17 -8.63
N GLU A 307 19.86 -8.88 -9.76
CA GLU A 307 19.55 -8.36 -11.10
C GLU A 307 18.12 -7.81 -11.17
N GLU A 308 17.14 -8.58 -10.65
CA GLU A 308 15.74 -8.13 -10.56
C GLU A 308 15.59 -6.88 -9.69
N SER A 309 16.45 -6.67 -8.70
CA SER A 309 16.41 -5.44 -7.88
C SER A 309 16.94 -4.20 -8.62
N GLN A 310 17.71 -4.36 -9.71
CA GLN A 310 18.30 -3.23 -10.45
C GLN A 310 17.25 -2.41 -11.19
N VAL A 311 16.09 -2.99 -11.51
CA VAL A 311 15.00 -2.28 -12.21
C VAL A 311 14.14 -1.46 -11.24
N LEU A 312 14.41 -1.53 -9.94
CA LEU A 312 13.68 -0.81 -8.90
C LEU A 312 14.37 0.51 -8.54
N HIS A 313 13.61 1.48 -8.04
CA HIS A 313 14.06 2.82 -7.71
C HIS A 313 14.21 3.01 -6.20
N ALA A 314 15.28 2.43 -5.63
CA ALA A 314 15.58 2.52 -4.20
C ALA A 314 15.70 3.96 -3.66
N ASP A 315 16.03 4.92 -4.52
CA ASP A 315 16.18 6.34 -4.19
C ASP A 315 14.85 7.07 -3.94
N LEU A 316 13.70 6.48 -4.28
CA LEU A 316 12.37 7.04 -3.99
C LEU A 316 12.00 6.98 -2.51
N PHE A 317 12.62 6.07 -1.76
CA PHE A 317 12.31 5.82 -0.35
C PHE A 317 13.08 6.69 0.63
N LEU A 318 14.08 7.45 0.16
CA LEU A 318 14.80 8.41 0.98
C LEU A 318 13.81 9.47 1.49
N GLY A 319 13.82 9.72 2.80
CA GLY A 319 12.88 10.60 3.48
C GLY A 319 11.49 10.02 3.71
N THR A 320 11.30 8.71 3.52
CA THR A 320 10.01 8.03 3.77
C THR A 320 10.05 7.16 5.02
N VAL A 321 8.89 6.65 5.46
CA VAL A 321 8.77 5.64 6.53
C VAL A 321 9.39 4.30 6.17
N TYR A 322 9.72 4.06 4.90
CA TYR A 322 10.29 2.79 4.42
C TYR A 322 11.82 2.74 4.49
N GLU A 323 12.51 3.81 4.91
CA GLU A 323 13.98 3.87 4.91
C GLU A 323 14.62 2.66 5.62
N GLU A 324 14.12 2.30 6.80
CA GLU A 324 14.70 1.21 7.61
C GLU A 324 14.53 -0.16 6.93
N VAL A 325 13.32 -0.47 6.46
CA VAL A 325 13.05 -1.74 5.79
C VAL A 325 13.70 -1.82 4.41
N LEU A 326 13.78 -0.72 3.67
CA LEU A 326 14.53 -0.67 2.42
C LEU A 326 16.01 -0.93 2.69
N PHE A 327 16.58 -0.30 3.71
CA PHE A 327 17.97 -0.53 4.08
C PHE A 327 18.20 -2.02 4.39
N TRP A 328 17.33 -2.64 5.21
CA TRP A 328 17.40 -4.08 5.47
C TRP A 328 17.32 -4.91 4.17
N ALA A 329 16.35 -4.64 3.30
CA ALA A 329 16.11 -5.42 2.08
C ALA A 329 17.28 -5.30 1.09
N LEU A 330 17.70 -4.07 0.78
CA LEU A 330 18.76 -3.80 -0.17
C LEU A 330 20.14 -4.23 0.35
N PHE A 331 20.40 -4.05 1.66
CA PHE A 331 21.62 -4.53 2.28
C PHE A 331 21.68 -6.06 2.25
N THR A 332 20.56 -6.73 2.56
CA THR A 332 20.44 -8.18 2.50
C THR A 332 20.74 -8.69 1.09
N LEU A 333 20.11 -8.11 0.07
CA LEU A 333 20.33 -8.46 -1.34
C LEU A 333 21.80 -8.35 -1.73
N CYS A 334 22.44 -7.21 -1.43
CA CYS A 334 23.84 -6.99 -1.73
C CYS A 334 24.76 -7.97 -0.96
N ALA A 335 24.46 -8.23 0.31
CA ALA A 335 25.27 -9.11 1.16
C ALA A 335 25.17 -10.58 0.74
N THR A 336 23.98 -11.05 0.35
CA THR A 336 23.77 -12.42 -0.11
C THR A 336 24.39 -12.61 -1.49
N SER A 337 24.15 -11.71 -2.43
CA SER A 337 24.65 -11.82 -3.81
C SER A 337 26.15 -11.53 -3.93
N GLY A 338 26.72 -10.74 -3.01
CA GLY A 338 28.09 -10.22 -3.13
C GLY A 338 28.24 -9.11 -4.18
N HIS A 339 27.13 -8.60 -4.73
CA HIS A 339 27.11 -7.56 -5.75
C HIS A 339 26.51 -6.27 -5.19
N SER A 340 27.04 -5.12 -5.60
CA SER A 340 26.47 -3.81 -5.26
C SER A 340 26.89 -2.78 -6.29
N GLU A 341 25.94 -2.39 -7.13
CA GLU A 341 26.10 -1.41 -8.19
C GLU A 341 26.23 -0.01 -7.60
N ALA A 342 26.85 0.90 -8.35
CA ALA A 342 27.16 2.24 -7.87
C ALA A 342 25.93 3.01 -7.36
N HIS A 343 24.74 2.79 -7.93
CA HIS A 343 23.52 3.44 -7.47
C HIS A 343 22.99 2.83 -6.15
N HIS A 344 23.01 1.51 -5.98
CA HIS A 344 22.65 0.85 -4.73
C HIS A 344 23.63 1.15 -3.61
N MET A 345 24.95 1.14 -3.89
CA MET A 345 25.96 1.57 -2.94
C MET A 345 25.72 3.02 -2.49
N ARG A 346 25.32 3.90 -3.41
CA ARG A 346 24.93 5.27 -3.08
C ARG A 346 23.71 5.37 -2.19
N THR A 347 22.67 4.61 -2.49
CA THR A 347 21.45 4.59 -1.68
C THR A 347 21.71 4.02 -0.28
N LEU A 348 22.45 2.92 -0.17
CA LEU A 348 22.84 2.33 1.11
C LEU A 348 23.65 3.30 1.97
N LYS A 349 24.59 4.05 1.36
CA LYS A 349 25.34 5.08 2.10
C LYS A 349 24.44 6.19 2.62
N ARG A 350 23.49 6.67 1.79
CA ARG A 350 22.55 7.72 2.21
C ARG A 350 21.62 7.24 3.32
N LEU A 351 21.11 6.02 3.21
CA LEU A 351 20.28 5.40 4.24
C LEU A 351 21.06 5.17 5.54
N GLN A 352 22.32 4.73 5.48
CA GLN A 352 23.19 4.62 6.65
C GLN A 352 23.25 5.94 7.43
N VAL A 353 23.47 7.05 6.72
CA VAL A 353 23.53 8.40 7.31
C VAL A 353 22.15 8.83 7.83
N ALA A 354 21.09 8.66 7.04
CA ALA A 354 19.73 9.08 7.39
C ALA A 354 19.13 8.30 8.58
N LEU A 355 19.52 7.04 8.75
CA LEU A 355 19.15 6.19 9.88
C LEU A 355 20.10 6.36 11.08
N GLY A 356 21.18 7.14 10.92
CA GLY A 356 22.13 7.42 11.99
C GLY A 356 22.88 6.18 12.48
N ILE A 357 23.18 5.22 11.60
CA ILE A 357 23.82 3.94 11.98
C ILE A 357 25.33 4.19 12.19
N PRO A 358 25.83 4.21 13.43
CA PRO A 358 27.16 4.76 13.71
C PRO A 358 28.28 3.71 13.61
N SER A 359 27.94 2.43 13.65
CA SER A 359 28.91 1.34 13.77
C SER A 359 28.34 0.01 13.29
N TRP A 360 29.22 -0.97 13.14
CA TRP A 360 28.83 -2.36 12.85
C TRP A 360 27.89 -2.95 13.91
N ALA A 361 28.07 -2.59 15.19
CA ALA A 361 27.19 -3.04 16.26
C ALA A 361 25.77 -2.47 16.09
N GLY A 362 25.66 -1.18 15.79
CA GLY A 362 24.36 -0.54 15.51
C GLY A 362 23.69 -1.10 14.25
N LEU A 363 24.47 -1.43 13.22
CA LEU A 363 23.95 -2.15 12.04
C LEU A 363 23.40 -3.52 12.42
N THR A 364 24.14 -4.30 13.21
CA THR A 364 23.73 -5.65 13.63
C THR A 364 22.43 -5.61 14.44
N GLU A 365 22.27 -4.60 15.31
CA GLU A 365 21.03 -4.36 16.05
C GLU A 365 19.86 -4.05 15.11
N LEU A 366 20.04 -3.13 14.15
CA LEU A 366 19.02 -2.79 13.17
C LEU A 366 18.61 -4.00 12.32
N MET A 367 19.58 -4.74 11.78
CA MET A 367 19.31 -5.94 10.98
C MET A 367 18.59 -7.01 11.82
N GLY A 368 18.94 -7.12 13.11
CA GLY A 368 18.30 -8.04 14.07
C GLY A 368 16.84 -7.73 14.37
N LYS A 369 16.34 -6.54 14.05
CA LYS A 369 14.90 -6.24 14.13
C LYS A 369 14.08 -6.98 13.08
N TYR A 370 14.72 -7.40 11.99
CA TYR A 370 14.13 -8.10 10.86
C TYR A 370 14.65 -9.54 10.81
N VAL A 371 14.67 -10.16 9.61
CA VAL A 371 15.30 -11.47 9.42
C VAL A 371 16.79 -11.28 9.14
N TYR A 372 17.66 -11.73 10.03
CA TYR A 372 19.11 -11.62 9.87
C TYR A 372 19.85 -12.85 10.41
N PRO A 373 20.28 -13.79 9.54
CA PRO A 373 21.04 -14.97 9.95
C PRO A 373 22.52 -14.63 10.15
N SER A 374 22.81 -13.91 11.24
CA SER A 374 24.13 -13.34 11.56
C SER A 374 25.27 -14.37 11.58
N GLN A 375 24.98 -15.61 11.98
CA GLN A 375 25.95 -16.70 12.08
C GLN A 375 26.56 -17.11 10.73
N ILE A 376 25.79 -16.99 9.64
CA ILE A 376 26.24 -17.41 8.29
C ILE A 376 26.50 -16.21 7.38
N LEU A 377 25.77 -15.10 7.54
CA LEU A 377 25.89 -13.92 6.67
C LEU A 377 26.87 -12.88 7.21
N GLY A 378 27.26 -12.97 8.50
CA GLY A 378 28.02 -11.95 9.23
C GLY A 378 29.28 -11.46 8.52
N ASN A 379 30.11 -12.36 7.98
CA ASN A 379 31.37 -11.97 7.32
C ASN A 379 31.13 -11.17 6.02
N ARG A 380 30.17 -11.59 5.19
CA ARG A 380 29.82 -10.89 3.95
C ARG A 380 29.17 -9.54 4.25
N ALA A 381 28.26 -9.53 5.22
CA ALA A 381 27.63 -8.31 5.71
C ALA A 381 28.68 -7.31 6.25
N PHE A 382 29.68 -7.77 7.01
CA PHE A 382 30.76 -6.91 7.52
C PHE A 382 31.62 -6.31 6.39
N ALA A 383 31.95 -7.12 5.37
CA ALA A 383 32.67 -6.63 4.20
C ALA A 383 31.89 -5.54 3.45
N LEU A 384 30.59 -5.77 3.22
CA LEU A 384 29.71 -4.78 2.60
C LEU A 384 29.60 -3.51 3.45
N TRP A 385 29.38 -3.65 4.76
CA TRP A 385 29.33 -2.52 5.69
C TRP A 385 30.59 -1.66 5.64
N THR A 386 31.75 -2.29 5.59
CA THR A 386 33.05 -1.60 5.49
C THR A 386 33.13 -0.81 4.19
N ALA A 387 32.72 -1.40 3.07
CA ALA A 387 32.69 -0.73 1.76
C ALA A 387 31.75 0.48 1.75
N ILE A 388 30.53 0.34 2.31
CA ILE A 388 29.57 1.44 2.43
C ILE A 388 30.16 2.55 3.32
N SER A 389 30.71 2.18 4.47
CA SER A 389 31.21 3.15 5.46
C SER A 389 32.38 3.99 4.92
N LEU A 390 33.27 3.39 4.14
CA LEU A 390 34.41 4.07 3.51
C LEU A 390 34.02 4.86 2.24
N SER A 391 32.81 4.71 1.73
CA SER A 391 32.38 5.41 0.53
C SER A 391 32.22 6.92 0.77
N SER A 392 32.86 7.73 -0.09
CA SER A 392 32.97 9.19 0.03
C SER A 392 31.81 9.98 -0.60
N ILE A 393 30.62 9.37 -0.69
CA ILE A 393 29.48 9.97 -1.39
C ILE A 393 28.95 11.16 -0.59
N SER A 394 28.86 12.32 -1.25
CA SER A 394 28.33 13.54 -0.66
C SER A 394 26.85 13.39 -0.28
N GLU A 395 26.51 13.99 0.86
CA GLU A 395 25.14 14.19 1.32
C GLU A 395 24.34 14.93 0.24
N TYR A 396 23.58 14.19 -0.56
CA TYR A 396 22.50 14.79 -1.32
C TYR A 396 21.22 14.45 -0.58
N GLN A 397 20.72 15.43 0.17
CA GLN A 397 19.35 15.39 0.67
C GLN A 397 18.42 15.49 -0.54
N ARG A 398 17.87 14.35 -0.96
CA ARG A 398 16.68 14.40 -1.81
C ARG A 398 15.53 14.75 -0.88
N GLU A 399 15.04 15.98 -0.96
CA GLU A 399 13.73 16.31 -0.41
C GLU A 399 12.69 15.50 -1.19
N VAL A 400 11.74 14.88 -0.47
CA VAL A 400 10.57 14.25 -1.08
C VAL A 400 9.79 15.36 -1.79
N ARG A 401 9.90 15.43 -3.12
CA ARG A 401 9.40 16.57 -3.91
C ARG A 401 7.89 16.54 -4.12
N GLU A 402 7.29 15.36 -4.08
CA GLU A 402 5.85 15.17 -4.27
C GLU A 402 5.17 14.82 -2.94
N PRO A 403 4.00 15.40 -2.63
CA PRO A 403 3.33 15.12 -1.37
C PRO A 403 2.95 13.65 -1.24
N THR A 404 3.37 13.03 -0.13
CA THR A 404 3.00 11.66 0.22
C THR A 404 2.71 11.55 1.71
N ARG A 405 1.77 10.67 2.06
CA ARG A 405 1.51 10.25 3.44
C ARG A 405 2.63 9.43 4.03
N TYR A 406 3.51 8.83 3.22
CA TYR A 406 4.64 8.00 3.69
C TYR A 406 5.88 8.82 4.06
N VAL A 407 5.77 10.14 4.25
CA VAL A 407 6.90 10.96 4.70
C VAL A 407 7.43 10.47 6.06
N LYS A 408 8.75 10.48 6.24
CA LYS A 408 9.40 10.05 7.48
C LYS A 408 8.82 10.78 8.70
N GLY A 409 8.54 10.02 9.75
CA GLY A 409 7.91 10.52 10.97
C GLY A 409 6.38 10.65 10.91
N SER A 410 5.75 10.31 9.78
CA SER A 410 4.30 10.10 9.74
C SER A 410 3.90 8.89 10.59
N ARG A 411 2.66 8.90 11.10
CA ARG A 411 2.09 7.83 11.92
C ARG A 411 0.95 7.14 11.17
N HIS A 412 1.18 5.93 10.68
CA HIS A 412 0.14 5.11 10.03
C HIS A 412 -0.46 4.09 11.01
N PRO A 413 -1.76 3.78 10.95
CA PRO A 413 -2.78 4.41 10.09
C PRO A 413 -3.15 5.85 10.55
N MET A 414 -3.68 6.67 9.64
CA MET A 414 -3.85 8.13 9.82
C MET A 414 -5.15 8.56 10.51
N ASN A 415 -5.73 7.69 11.36
CA ASN A 415 -7.07 7.81 11.95
C ASN A 415 -7.35 9.10 12.75
N TRP A 416 -6.31 9.89 13.04
CA TRP A 416 -6.44 11.16 13.75
C TRP A 416 -7.11 12.26 12.90
N VAL A 417 -7.07 12.15 11.57
CA VAL A 417 -7.71 13.11 10.65
C VAL A 417 -9.23 13.14 10.88
N GLY A 418 -9.86 11.96 10.91
CA GLY A 418 -11.29 11.81 11.14
C GLY A 418 -11.71 12.06 12.59
N ALA A 419 -10.82 11.80 13.56
CA ALA A 419 -11.06 12.12 14.96
C ALA A 419 -11.16 13.64 15.20
N GLY A 420 -10.27 14.44 14.60
CA GLY A 420 -10.30 15.90 14.68
C GLY A 420 -11.58 16.50 14.07
N ALA A 421 -12.05 15.91 12.97
CA ALA A 421 -13.32 16.26 12.33
C ALA A 421 -14.55 15.93 13.22
N SER A 422 -14.53 14.78 13.89
CA SER A 422 -15.68 14.29 14.67
C SER A 422 -15.92 15.06 15.98
N VAL A 423 -14.88 15.63 16.59
CA VAL A 423 -14.97 16.34 17.88
C VAL A 423 -15.69 17.69 17.79
N GLN A 424 -15.72 18.33 16.61
CA GLN A 424 -16.33 19.66 16.44
C GLN A 424 -17.79 19.62 15.99
N VAL A 425 -18.31 18.51 15.48
CA VAL A 425 -19.73 18.37 15.10
C VAL A 425 -20.64 18.18 16.35
N GLY A 426 -20.05 17.90 17.52
CA GLY A 426 -20.74 17.75 18.80
C GLY A 426 -20.81 19.02 19.67
N LYS A 427 -20.44 20.18 19.14
CA LYS A 427 -20.61 21.51 19.77
C LYS A 427 -21.44 22.39 18.85
#